data_AF-A0A353LM12-F1
#
_entry.id   AF-A0A353LM12-F1
#
_cell.length_a   1.000
_cell.length_b   1.000
_cell.length_c   1.000
_cell.angle_alpha   90.00
_cell.angle_beta   90.00
_cell.angle_gamma   90.00
#
_symmetry.space_group_name_H-M   'P 1'
#
loop_
_entity.id
_entity.type
_entity.pdbx_description
1 polymer ?
#
loop_
_entity_poly.entity_id
_entity_poly.type
_entity_poly.pdbx_seq_one_letter_code
_entity_poly.pdbx_strand_id
1 'polypeptide(L)'
;KSVAMLVDQKMNDGIAAPFMGRMAMCAPAPAQLARRFGCPILPAMIRRTAGAQFEIVLGEPVYVAQSDDRDADLLAAITAYNSQLEAFIRRYPGQWLWLHRRWPES
;
A
#
# COMPACT_ATOMS: atom_id res chain seq x y z
N LYS A 1 10.85 -15.65 -8.09
CA LYS A 1 11.67 -14.52 -7.57
C LYS A 1 10.70 -13.48 -7.04
N SER A 2 11.04 -12.79 -5.95
CA SER A 2 10.15 -11.82 -5.28
C SER A 2 10.87 -10.49 -5.07
N VAL A 3 10.12 -9.40 -4.98
CA VAL A 3 10.62 -8.04 -4.70
C VAL A 3 9.79 -7.45 -3.57
N ALA A 4 10.44 -6.71 -2.66
CA ALA A 4 9.78 -5.97 -1.59
C ALA A 4 9.92 -4.46 -1.84
N MET A 5 8.89 -3.69 -1.51
CA MET A 5 8.83 -2.24 -1.74
C MET A 5 8.16 -1.54 -0.54
N LEU A 6 8.69 -0.38 -0.15
CA LEU A 6 8.05 0.54 0.79
C LEU A 6 7.30 1.61 -0.01
N VAL A 7 5.97 1.67 0.12
CA VAL A 7 5.09 2.46 -0.75
C VAL A 7 4.09 3.35 0.00
N ASP A 8 4.27 3.48 1.31
CA ASP A 8 3.39 4.20 2.24
C ASP A 8 3.78 5.69 2.43
N GLN A 9 4.76 6.20 1.66
CA GLN A 9 5.11 7.62 1.59
C GLN A 9 4.44 8.34 0.42
N LYS A 10 4.18 9.64 0.59
CA LYS A 10 3.57 10.49 -0.44
C LYS A 10 4.49 10.58 -1.67
N MET A 11 3.93 10.36 -2.85
CA MET A 11 4.61 10.56 -4.13
C MET A 11 3.86 11.65 -4.92
N ASN A 12 4.46 12.81 -5.16
CA ASN A 12 3.74 13.97 -5.72
C ASN A 12 3.17 13.71 -7.13
N ASP A 13 3.84 12.86 -7.91
CA ASP A 13 3.50 12.35 -9.23
C ASP A 13 2.81 10.97 -9.18
N GLY A 14 2.28 10.60 -8.00
CA GLY A 14 1.56 9.36 -7.78
C GLY A 14 0.11 9.36 -8.29
N ILE A 15 -0.62 8.29 -7.97
CA ILE A 15 -2.06 8.18 -8.21
C ILE A 15 -2.80 8.60 -6.95
N ALA A 16 -3.75 9.53 -7.08
CA ALA A 16 -4.65 9.89 -5.99
C ALA A 16 -5.59 8.72 -5.68
N ALA A 17 -5.48 8.16 -4.47
CA ALA A 17 -6.32 7.06 -4.02
C ALA A 17 -6.81 7.27 -2.58
N PRO A 18 -7.97 6.71 -2.20
CA PRO A 18 -8.46 6.77 -0.82
C PRO A 18 -7.45 6.15 0.16
N PHE A 19 -7.17 6.87 1.24
CA PHE A 19 -6.38 6.42 2.37
C PHE A 19 -6.78 7.17 3.65
N MET A 20 -7.23 6.45 4.68
CA MET A 20 -7.69 6.99 5.97
C MET A 20 -8.78 8.06 5.84
N GLY A 21 -9.73 7.86 4.92
CA GLY A 21 -10.84 8.79 4.68
C GLY A 21 -10.48 10.07 3.90
N ARG A 22 -9.25 10.17 3.39
CA ARG A 22 -8.78 11.29 2.56
C ARG A 22 -8.11 10.76 1.30
N MET A 23 -8.02 11.56 0.24
CA MET A 23 -7.20 11.21 -0.92
C MET A 23 -5.72 11.41 -0.59
N ALA A 24 -4.89 10.39 -0.83
CA ALA A 24 -3.44 10.45 -0.72
C ALA A 24 -2.80 10.16 -2.08
N MET A 25 -1.65 10.78 -2.34
CA MET A 25 -0.89 10.50 -3.57
C MET A 25 0.00 9.27 -3.35
N CYS A 26 -0.40 8.16 -3.95
CA CYS A 26 0.18 6.83 -3.74
C CYS A 26 1.12 6.43 -4.87
N ALA A 27 2.19 5.70 -4.54
CA ALA A 27 3.13 5.20 -5.52
C ALA A 27 2.47 4.16 -6.43
N PRO A 28 2.49 4.33 -7.77
CA PRO A 28 1.81 3.42 -8.68
C PRO A 28 2.63 2.17 -9.01
N ALA A 29 3.93 2.18 -8.69
CA ALA A 29 4.88 1.16 -9.10
C ALA A 29 4.48 -0.29 -8.72
N PRO A 30 3.95 -0.59 -7.51
CA PRO A 30 3.51 -1.95 -7.18
C PRO A 30 2.42 -2.46 -8.13
N ALA A 31 1.40 -1.62 -8.40
CA ALA A 31 0.30 -1.97 -9.30
C ALA A 31 0.76 -2.10 -10.76
N GLN A 32 1.66 -1.22 -11.21
CA GLN A 32 2.22 -1.30 -12.56
C GLN A 32 3.04 -2.57 -12.79
N LEU A 33 3.89 -2.94 -11.82
CA LEU A 33 4.69 -4.17 -11.89
C LEU A 33 3.81 -5.40 -11.81
N ALA A 34 2.86 -5.44 -10.89
CA ALA A 34 1.90 -6.53 -10.74
C ALA A 34 1.10 -6.77 -12.03
N ARG A 35 0.57 -5.70 -12.65
CA ARG A 35 -0.15 -5.79 -13.93
C ARG A 35 0.76 -6.28 -15.06
N ARG A 36 2.00 -5.76 -15.14
CA ARG A 36 2.96 -6.12 -16.19
C ARG A 36 3.40 -7.58 -16.14
N PHE A 37 3.60 -8.11 -14.94
CA PHE A 37 4.12 -9.46 -14.74
C PHE A 37 3.04 -10.49 -14.36
N GLY A 38 1.77 -10.08 -14.26
CA GLY A 38 0.67 -10.98 -13.91
C GLY A 38 0.83 -11.60 -12.53
N CYS A 39 1.37 -10.85 -11.56
CA CYS A 39 1.61 -11.34 -10.21
C CYS A 39 0.80 -10.55 -9.17
N PRO A 40 0.47 -11.15 -8.01
CA PRO A 40 -0.22 -10.44 -6.94
C PRO A 40 0.72 -9.49 -6.20
N ILE A 41 0.13 -8.45 -5.62
CA ILE A 41 0.75 -7.65 -4.56
C ILE A 41 0.36 -8.29 -3.24
N LEU A 42 1.33 -8.55 -2.36
CA LEU A 42 1.08 -8.98 -0.99
C LEU A 42 1.33 -7.79 -0.05
N PRO A 43 0.28 -7.18 0.52
CA PRO A 43 0.45 -6.20 1.60
C PRO A 43 1.17 -6.87 2.77
N ALA A 44 2.11 -6.16 3.39
CA ALA A 44 2.86 -6.66 4.52
C ALA A 44 3.08 -5.56 5.54
N MET A 45 2.98 -5.92 6.82
CA MET A 45 3.38 -5.09 7.95
C MET A 45 4.39 -5.85 8.79
N ILE A 46 5.44 -5.16 9.23
CA ILE A 46 6.36 -5.67 10.24
C ILE A 46 6.00 -4.98 11.55
N ARG A 47 5.58 -5.75 12.56
CA ARG A 47 5.28 -5.22 13.90
C ARG A 47 6.29 -5.72 14.91
N ARG A 48 6.68 -4.88 15.86
CA ARG A 48 7.45 -5.30 17.04
C ARG A 48 6.49 -5.93 18.05
N THR A 49 6.80 -7.13 18.53
CA THR A 49 5.97 -7.83 19.53
C THR A 49 6.50 -7.65 20.95
N ALA A 50 7.79 -7.88 21.16
CA ALA A 50 8.48 -7.63 22.44
C ALA A 50 9.99 -7.47 22.22
N GLY A 51 10.65 -6.56 22.94
CA GLY A 51 12.10 -6.36 22.84
C GLY A 51 12.58 -6.21 21.39
N ALA A 52 13.50 -7.07 20.96
CA ALA A 52 13.99 -7.16 19.57
C ALA A 52 13.28 -8.22 18.72
N GLN A 53 12.06 -8.61 19.07
CA GLN A 53 11.26 -9.59 18.33
C GLN A 53 10.25 -8.89 17.42
N PHE A 54 10.14 -9.40 16.20
CA PHE A 54 9.28 -8.85 15.15
C PHE A 54 8.48 -9.97 14.49
N GLU A 55 7.29 -9.61 14.04
CA GLU A 55 6.40 -10.47 13.30
C GLU A 55 6.05 -9.80 11.98
N ILE A 56 6.09 -10.58 10.90
CA ILE A 56 5.61 -10.17 9.59
C ILE A 56 4.16 -10.65 9.46
N VAL A 57 3.25 -9.70 9.29
CA VAL A 57 1.85 -9.97 9.00
C VAL A 57 1.64 -9.72 7.52
N LEU A 58 1.23 -10.77 6.79
CA LEU A 58 0.83 -10.67 5.39
C LEU A 58 -0.68 -10.43 5.31
N GLY A 59 -1.07 -9.53 4.41
CA GLY A 59 -2.46 -9.34 4.03
C GLY A 59 -2.88 -10.30 2.93
N GLU A 60 -4.12 -10.13 2.49
CA GLU A 60 -4.67 -10.86 1.37
C GLU A 60 -4.04 -10.39 0.05
N PRO A 61 -3.79 -11.30 -0.91
CA PRO A 61 -3.26 -10.94 -2.22
C PRO A 61 -4.17 -9.94 -2.96
N VAL A 62 -3.57 -8.87 -3.47
CA VAL A 62 -4.24 -7.91 -4.35
C VAL A 62 -3.82 -8.20 -5.79
N TYR A 63 -4.79 -8.55 -6.62
CA TYR A 63 -4.60 -8.75 -8.05
C TYR A 63 -4.96 -7.48 -8.82
N VAL A 64 -4.21 -7.20 -9.88
CA VAL A 64 -4.49 -6.07 -10.77
C VAL A 64 -5.20 -6.61 -12.00
N ALA A 65 -6.36 -6.05 -12.31
CA ALA A 65 -7.07 -6.37 -13.54
C ALA A 65 -6.22 -6.00 -14.78
N GLN A 66 -6.55 -6.62 -15.91
CA GLN A 66 -5.96 -6.34 -17.22
C GLN A 66 -7.07 -5.95 -18.20
N SER A 67 -7.85 -4.95 -17.82
CA SER A 67 -8.87 -4.37 -18.71
C SER A 67 -8.22 -3.38 -19.68
N ASP A 68 -9.02 -2.86 -20.59
CA ASP A 68 -8.60 -1.80 -21.52
C ASP A 68 -8.39 -0.44 -20.81
N ASP A 69 -8.99 -0.25 -19.63
CA ASP A 69 -8.76 0.92 -18.79
C ASP A 69 -7.68 0.64 -17.74
N ARG A 70 -6.43 0.77 -18.20
CA ARG A 70 -5.25 0.58 -17.34
C ARG A 70 -5.28 1.46 -16.10
N ASP A 71 -5.73 2.70 -16.18
CA ASP A 71 -5.62 3.63 -15.06
C ASP A 71 -6.67 3.31 -13.99
N ALA A 72 -7.87 2.89 -14.38
CA ALA A 72 -8.87 2.35 -13.47
C ALA A 72 -8.39 1.06 -12.78
N ASP A 73 -7.75 0.14 -13.51
CA ASP A 73 -7.18 -1.09 -12.93
C ASP A 73 -6.15 -0.78 -11.83
N LEU A 74 -5.24 0.17 -12.11
CA LEU A 74 -4.20 0.58 -11.16
C LEU A 74 -4.81 1.24 -9.92
N LEU A 75 -5.77 2.15 -10.11
CA LEU A 75 -6.46 2.82 -9.01
C LEU A 75 -7.20 1.81 -8.11
N ALA A 76 -7.89 0.84 -8.69
CA ALA A 76 -8.60 -0.19 -7.95
C ALA A 76 -7.65 -1.03 -7.08
N ALA A 77 -6.52 -1.47 -7.66
CA ALA A 77 -5.51 -2.24 -6.93
C ALA A 77 -4.86 -1.44 -5.80
N ILE A 78 -4.51 -0.16 -6.04
CA ILE A 78 -3.95 0.72 -5.02
C ILE A 78 -4.96 0.95 -3.89
N THR A 79 -6.24 1.14 -4.23
CA THR A 79 -7.31 1.32 -3.23
C THR A 79 -7.49 0.06 -2.38
N ALA A 80 -7.47 -1.13 -2.99
CA ALA A 80 -7.55 -2.40 -2.26
C ALA A 80 -6.34 -2.61 -1.34
N TYR A 81 -5.13 -2.29 -1.80
CA TYR A 81 -3.93 -2.31 -0.99
C TYR A 81 -4.04 -1.34 0.20
N ASN A 82 -4.45 -0.09 -0.06
CA ASN A 82 -4.62 0.94 0.96
C ASN A 82 -5.61 0.50 2.04
N SER A 83 -6.75 -0.11 1.66
CA SER A 83 -7.74 -0.61 2.63
C SER A 83 -7.12 -1.61 3.62
N GLN A 84 -6.24 -2.49 3.16
CA GLN A 84 -5.55 -3.45 4.03
C GLN A 84 -4.49 -2.78 4.90
N LEU A 85 -3.71 -1.86 4.32
CA LEU A 85 -2.75 -1.06 5.08
C LEU A 85 -3.45 -0.24 6.18
N GLU A 86 -4.61 0.34 5.89
CA GLU A 86 -5.41 1.04 6.89
C GLU A 86 -5.86 0.12 8.02
N ALA A 87 -6.28 -1.12 7.71
CA ALA A 87 -6.65 -2.09 8.73
C ALA A 87 -5.47 -2.42 9.66
N PHE A 88 -4.27 -2.58 9.10
CA PHE A 88 -3.04 -2.78 9.87
C PHE A 88 -2.74 -1.57 10.77
N ILE A 89 -2.77 -0.36 10.23
CA ILE A 89 -2.49 0.87 10.97
C ILE A 89 -3.54 1.09 12.06
N ARG A 90 -4.84 0.90 11.78
CA ARG A 90 -5.90 1.01 12.81
C ARG A 90 -5.73 -0.01 13.93
N ARG A 91 -5.25 -1.22 13.60
CA ARG A 91 -5.01 -2.27 14.59
C ARG A 91 -3.78 -1.97 15.45
N TYR A 92 -2.72 -1.41 14.88
CA TYR A 92 -1.45 -1.10 15.56
C TYR A 92 -0.97 0.32 15.26
N PRO A 93 -1.69 1.37 15.70
CA PRO A 93 -1.41 2.74 15.28
C PRO A 93 -0.01 3.21 15.70
N GLY A 94 0.47 2.82 16.88
CA GLY A 94 1.82 3.16 17.35
C GLY A 94 2.97 2.46 16.60
N GLN A 95 2.68 1.54 15.68
CA GLN A 95 3.69 0.83 14.87
C GLN A 95 3.86 1.44 13.48
N TRP A 96 3.06 2.45 13.10
CA TRP A 96 3.25 3.18 11.85
C TRP A 96 4.10 4.43 12.05
N LEU A 97 4.94 4.76 11.07
CA LEU A 97 5.82 5.92 11.12
C LEU A 97 5.06 7.20 10.74
N TRP A 98 4.33 7.78 11.70
CA TRP A 98 3.55 9.03 11.55
C TRP A 98 4.39 10.30 11.26
N LEU A 99 5.70 10.16 11.07
CA LEU A 99 6.63 11.28 10.84
C LEU A 99 6.50 11.90 9.44
N HIS A 100 5.92 11.15 8.49
CA HIS A 100 5.83 11.59 7.10
C HIS A 100 4.54 12.38 6.84
N ARG A 101 4.68 13.53 6.15
CA ARG A 101 3.54 14.27 5.60
C ARG A 101 2.88 13.50 4.48
N ARG A 102 1.91 12.66 4.84
CA ARG A 102 1.16 11.82 3.89
C ARG A 102 0.21 12.67 3.02
N TRP A 103 -0.27 13.80 3.55
CA TRP A 103 -1.14 14.74 2.85
C TRP A 103 -0.46 16.11 2.70
N PRO A 104 -0.82 16.92 1.68
CA PRO A 104 -0.25 18.25 1.48
C PRO A 104 -0.40 19.19 2.70
N GLU A 105 -1.46 18.99 3.49
CA GLU A 105 -1.82 19.83 4.64
C GLU A 105 -1.69 19.10 6.00
N SER A 106 -0.90 18.03 6.08
CA SER A 106 -0.63 17.30 7.33
C SER A 106 0.68 17.71 8.02
#